data_AF-A0A3D5CKP7-F1
#
_entry.id   AF-A0A3D5CKP7-F1
#
_cell.length_a   1.000
_cell.length_b   1.000
_cell.length_c   1.000
_cell.angle_alpha   90.00
_cell.angle_beta   90.00
_cell.angle_gamma   90.00
#
_symmetry.space_group_name_H-M   'P 1'
#
loop_
_entity.id
_entity.type
_entity.pdbx_description
1 polymer ?
#
loop_
_entity_poly.entity_id
_entity_poly.type
_entity_poly.pdbx_seq_one_letter_code
_entity_poly.pdbx_strand_id
1 'polypeptide(L)' 'MNCPECDANLNIPDDAAVGEIVSCADCGADYEIAKKDGSDIELKQAETVGEDWGE' A
#
# COMPACT_ATOMS: atom_id res chain seq x y z
N MET A 1 4.61 -7.88 7.05
CA MET A 1 3.77 -6.87 7.74
C MET A 1 2.31 -7.19 7.48
N ASN A 2 1.39 -6.65 8.28
CA ASN A 2 -0.03 -6.97 8.18
C ASN A 2 -0.82 -5.85 7.49
N CYS A 3 -1.85 -6.23 6.74
CA CYS A 3 -2.80 -5.31 6.14
C CYS A 3 -3.61 -4.61 7.25
N PRO A 4 -3.65 -3.27 7.30
CA PRO A 4 -4.38 -2.57 8.34
C PRO A 4 -5.92 -2.73 8.24
N GLU A 5 -6.45 -3.17 7.10
CA GLU A 5 -7.90 -3.36 6.90
C GLU A 5 -8.41 -4.75 7.28
N CYS A 6 -7.62 -5.80 7.03
CA CYS A 6 -8.06 -7.18 7.22
C CYS A 6 -7.09 -8.06 8.03
N ASP A 7 -5.97 -7.49 8.50
CA ASP A 7 -4.90 -8.16 9.25
C ASP A 7 -4.14 -9.27 8.47
N ALA A 8 -4.50 -9.50 7.20
CA ALA A 8 -3.82 -10.48 6.34
C ALA A 8 -2.35 -10.10 6.09
N ASN A 9 -1.51 -11.09 5.82
CA ASN A 9 -0.09 -10.85 5.57
C ASN A 9 0.13 -10.13 4.22
N LEU A 10 0.65 -8.90 4.26
CA LEU A 10 1.10 -8.18 3.09
C LEU A 10 2.51 -8.61 2.70
N ASN A 11 2.66 -9.03 1.44
CA ASN A 11 3.94 -9.39 0.86
C ASN A 11 4.51 -8.19 0.10
N ILE A 12 5.27 -7.36 0.81
CA ILE A 12 5.98 -6.21 0.20
C ILE A 12 7.37 -6.68 -0.25
N PRO A 13 7.74 -6.49 -1.53
CA PRO A 13 9.07 -6.86 -2.01
C PRO A 13 10.16 -5.96 -1.39
N ASP A 14 11.34 -6.51 -1.14
CA ASP A 14 12.50 -5.75 -0.63
C ASP A 14 12.96 -4.64 -1.59
N ASP A 15 12.71 -4.78 -2.89
CA ASP A 15 13.03 -3.77 -3.91
C ASP A 15 11.98 -2.64 -3.99
N ALA A 16 10.87 -2.76 -3.25
CA ALA A 16 9.82 -1.75 -3.25
C ALA A 16 10.36 -0.38 -2.85
N ALA A 17 9.84 0.66 -3.50
CA ALA A 17 10.23 2.04 -3.29
C ALA A 17 9.10 2.87 -2.66
N VAL A 18 9.46 3.99 -2.03
CA VAL A 18 8.48 4.99 -1.58
C VAL A 18 7.69 5.49 -2.80
N GLY A 19 6.36 5.55 -2.66
CA GLY A 19 5.42 5.86 -3.74
C GLY A 19 4.92 4.65 -4.53
N GLU A 20 5.44 3.43 -4.27
CA GLU A 20 4.92 2.22 -4.90
C GLU A 20 3.58 1.79 -4.30
N ILE A 21 2.70 1.24 -5.14
CA ILE A 21 1.40 0.71 -4.74
C ILE A 21 1.51 -0.78 -4.41
N VAL A 22 1.00 -1.15 -3.24
CA VAL A 22 0.93 -2.50 -2.70
C VAL A 22 -0.53 -2.86 -2.48
N SER A 23 -1.00 -3.87 -3.20
CA SER A 23 -2.37 -4.38 -3.09
C SER A 23 -2.45 -5.56 -2.12
N CYS A 24 -3.45 -5.57 -1.25
CA CYS A 24 -3.77 -6.72 -0.43
C CYS A 24 -4.52 -7.78 -1.24
N ALA A 25 -3.95 -8.99 -1.35
CA ALA A 25 -4.58 -10.09 -2.08
C ALA A 25 -5.84 -10.65 -1.39
N ASP A 26 -6.04 -10.35 -0.10
CA ASP A 26 -7.14 -10.89 0.71
C ASP A 26 -8.39 -10.00 0.66
N CYS A 27 -8.24 -8.70 0.95
CA CYS A 27 -9.36 -7.74 0.95
C CYS A 27 -9.45 -6.87 -0.30
N GLY A 28 -8.41 -6.85 -1.15
CA GLY A 28 -8.34 -6.01 -2.34
C GLY A 28 -8.03 -4.54 -2.10
N ALA A 29 -7.68 -4.15 -0.86
CA ALA A 29 -7.29 -2.77 -0.56
C ALA A 29 -5.91 -2.43 -1.14
N ASP A 30 -5.78 -1.24 -1.71
CA ASP A 30 -4.52 -0.70 -2.21
C ASP A 30 -3.90 0.27 -1.19
N TYR A 31 -2.58 0.18 -1.04
CA TYR A 31 -1.77 1.03 -0.18
C TYR A 31 -0.59 1.60 -0.93
N GLU A 32 -0.21 2.83 -0.64
CA GLU A 32 1.05 3.41 -1.12
C GLU A 32 2.10 3.34 -0.02
N ILE A 33 3.35 2.99 -0.38
CA ILE A 33 4.49 3.07 0.53
C ILE A 33 4.82 4.55 0.80
N ALA A 34 4.42 5.06 1.96
CA ALA A 34 4.67 6.44 2.37
C ALA A 34 6.12 6.67 2.81
N LYS A 35 6.74 5.65 3.42
CA LYS A 35 8.14 5.69 3.89
C LYS A 35 8.74 4.29 3.93
N LYS A 36 10.03 4.19 3.62
CA LYS A 36 10.82 2.96 3.73
C LYS A 36 12.21 3.26 4.30
N ASP A 37 12.49 2.75 5.49
CA ASP A 37 13.75 2.92 6.23
C ASP A 37 14.27 1.53 6.66
N GLY A 38 14.92 0.83 5.74
CA GLY A 38 15.35 -0.56 5.95
C GLY A 38 14.15 -1.50 6.13
N SER A 39 13.94 -1.99 7.35
CA SER A 39 12.83 -2.88 7.71
C SER A 39 11.56 -2.14 8.17
N ASP A 40 11.66 -0.82 8.39
CA ASP A 40 10.53 0.03 8.77
C ASP A 40 9.81 0.53 7.51
N ILE A 41 8.55 0.15 7.35
CA ILE A 41 7.72 0.52 6.20
C ILE A 41 6.42 1.14 6.71
N GLU A 42 6.13 2.37 6.31
CA GLU A 42 4.82 2.99 6.50
C GLU A 42 4.00 2.87 5.24
N LEU A 43 2.76 2.40 5.40
CA LEU A 43 1.75 2.37 4.36
C LEU A 43 0.71 3.45 4.63
N LYS A 44 0.31 4.17 3.59
CA LYS A 44 -0.91 4.99 3.59
C LYS A 44 -1.92 4.36 2.64
N GLN A 45 -3.21 4.56 2.88
CA GLN A 45 -4.24 4.12 1.95
C GLN A 45 -3.96 4.75 0.59
N ALA A 46 -3.88 3.93 -0.46
CA ALA A 46 -3.68 4.46 -1.80
C ALA A 46 -4.91 5.30 -2.14
N GLU A 47 -4.69 6.42 -2.83
CA GLU A 47 -5.81 7.16 -3.36
C GLU A 47 -6.48 6.26 -4.41
N THR A 48 -7.66 5.74 -4.08
CA THR A 48 -8.58 5.26 -5.12
C THR A 48 -8.83 6.47 -6.00
N VAL A 49 -8.38 6.42 -7.26
CA VAL A 49 -8.77 7.35 -8.32
C VAL A 49 -10.26 7.63 -8.12
N GLY A 50 -10.56 8.78 -7.50
CA GLY A 50 -11.92 9.24 -7.37
C GLY A 50 -12.44 9.40 -8.79
N GLU A 51 -13.73 9.22 -9.00
CA GLU A 51 -14.39 9.48 -10.28
C GLU A 51 -14.41 10.99 -10.62
N ASP A 52 -13.27 11.66 -10.52
CA ASP A 52 -13.08 13.09 -10.75
C ASP A 52 -11.64 13.37 -11.23
N TRP A 53 -11.01 12.42 -11.93
CA TRP A 53 -9.87 12.73 -12.81
C TRP A 53 -10.43 13.27 -14.13
N GLY A 54 -11.04 14.46 -14.07
CA GLY A 54 -11.58 15.13 -15.26
C GLY A 54 -12.58 16.23 -14.96
N GLU A 55 -12.08 17.44 -14.70
CA GLU A 55 -12.53 18.63 -15.44
C GLU A 55 -11.35 19.57 -15.73
#